data_AF-A0A380TEA5-F1
#
_entry.id   AF-A0A380TEA5-F1
#
_cell.length_a   1.000
_cell.length_b   1.000
_cell.length_c   1.000
_cell.angle_alpha   90.00
_cell.angle_beta   90.00
_cell.angle_gamma   90.00
#
_symmetry.space_group_name_H-M   'P 1'
#
loop_
_entity.id
_entity.type
_entity.pdbx_description
1 polymer ?
#
loop_
_entity_poly.entity_id
_entity_poly.type
_entity_poly.pdbx_seq_one_letter_code
_entity_poly.pdbx_strand_id
1 'polypeptide(L)'
;MARAAPIVADLCSRYLSEHAGSRKKASSADEDRRMVESFVLPVLRNRKVADVTRADIVKLHHSLRETPYQANRVLALLSKMMQLSEKWGLRPDGLNTCRHVERFKETKRDRYLSADELARLGDVLAERELTATEAPNAIAAVRLLILTGCRLSEILTLRWEHVDFAGTCLRLPDSKTEAKTVHLNAPALAVLSAVERKDASPWVIVGEKPGAHLVNCRSRGDVSGSSNRVSRGCRRPGLQGSRSAGERAHRNTSAPRMARPCRAPSRAGVPVAQDV
;
A
#
# COMPACT_ATOMS: atom_id res chain seq x y z
N MET A 1 -3.35 -7.30 47.61
CA MET A 1 -2.78 -8.08 46.50
C MET A 1 -1.82 -7.20 45.73
N ALA A 2 -0.54 -7.59 45.61
CA ALA A 2 0.39 -6.87 44.75
C ALA A 2 -0.04 -7.10 43.29
N ARG A 3 -0.36 -6.03 42.54
CA ARG A 3 -0.61 -6.14 41.10
C ARG A 3 0.69 -6.63 40.45
N ALA A 4 0.64 -7.80 39.80
CA ALA A 4 1.74 -8.27 38.98
C ALA A 4 2.09 -7.19 37.95
N ALA A 5 3.39 -6.87 37.82
CA ALA A 5 3.83 -5.83 36.90
C ALA A 5 3.43 -6.21 35.46
N PRO A 6 2.72 -5.32 34.72
CA PRO A 6 2.15 -5.66 33.43
C PRO A 6 3.25 -6.05 32.44
N ILE A 7 3.08 -7.18 31.74
CA ILE A 7 4.01 -7.62 30.69
C ILE A 7 3.58 -7.09 29.32
N VAL A 8 4.52 -7.05 28.38
CA VAL A 8 4.27 -6.56 27.03
C VAL A 8 3.20 -7.40 26.31
N ALA A 9 3.09 -8.70 26.60
CA ALA A 9 1.99 -9.52 26.07
C ALA A 9 0.59 -8.99 26.47
N ASP A 10 0.40 -8.57 27.72
CA ASP A 10 -0.87 -8.01 28.19
C ASP A 10 -1.14 -6.64 27.56
N LEU A 11 -0.09 -5.81 27.43
CA LEU A 11 -0.16 -4.53 26.72
C LEU A 11 -0.55 -4.72 25.25
N CYS A 12 -0.01 -5.74 24.56
CA CYS A 12 -0.37 -6.11 23.20
C CYS A 12 -1.86 -6.49 23.11
N SER A 13 -2.33 -7.40 23.96
CA SER A 13 -3.73 -7.83 24.00
C SER A 13 -4.67 -6.66 24.25
N ARG A 14 -4.34 -5.81 25.24
CA ARG A 14 -5.10 -4.61 25.61
C ARG A 14 -5.11 -3.55 24.51
N TYR A 15 -3.98 -3.37 23.81
CA TYR A 15 -3.90 -2.48 22.64
C TYR A 15 -4.85 -2.94 21.54
N LEU A 16 -4.86 -4.24 21.23
CA LEU A 16 -5.68 -4.79 20.15
C LEU A 16 -7.17 -4.71 20.46
N SER A 17 -7.60 -4.93 21.71
CA SER A 17 -9.00 -4.81 22.12
C SER A 17 -9.46 -3.35 22.31
N GLU A 18 -8.81 -2.59 23.19
CA GLU A 18 -9.29 -1.26 23.61
C GLU A 18 -8.97 -0.14 22.63
N HIS A 19 -7.95 -0.30 21.76
CA HIS A 19 -7.52 0.75 20.84
C HIS A 19 -7.66 0.37 19.36
N ALA A 20 -7.08 -0.75 18.93
CA ALA A 20 -7.10 -1.13 17.53
C ALA A 20 -8.52 -1.50 17.07
N GLY A 21 -9.21 -2.40 17.79
CA GLY A 21 -10.57 -2.82 17.47
C GLY A 21 -11.64 -1.74 17.59
N SER A 22 -11.43 -0.72 18.45
CA SER A 22 -12.43 0.33 18.71
C SER A 22 -12.26 1.59 17.86
N ARG A 23 -11.02 1.96 17.49
CA ARG A 23 -10.71 3.23 16.80
C ARG A 23 -10.15 3.07 15.40
N LYS A 24 -9.69 1.86 15.02
CA LYS A 24 -9.17 1.60 13.66
C LYS A 24 -10.18 0.77 12.89
N LYS A 25 -10.16 0.90 11.57
CA LYS A 25 -10.85 -0.05 10.68
C LYS A 25 -10.28 -1.45 10.87
N ALA A 26 -11.13 -2.48 10.72
CA ALA A 26 -10.76 -3.89 10.84
C ALA A 26 -9.41 -4.22 10.16
N SER A 27 -9.28 -3.94 8.86
CA SER A 27 -8.04 -4.19 8.10
C SER A 27 -6.79 -3.51 8.65
N SER A 28 -6.93 -2.36 9.32
CA SER A 28 -5.81 -1.65 9.95
C SER A 28 -5.55 -2.12 11.39
N ALA A 29 -6.52 -2.76 12.05
CA ALA A 29 -6.31 -3.49 13.29
C ALA A 29 -5.70 -4.88 13.02
N ASP A 30 -6.04 -5.52 11.89
CA ASP A 30 -5.48 -6.80 11.45
C ASP A 30 -4.00 -6.69 11.09
N GLU A 31 -3.58 -5.62 10.39
CA GLU A 31 -2.17 -5.35 10.12
C GLU A 31 -1.38 -5.05 11.41
N ASP A 32 -1.98 -4.34 12.38
CA ASP A 32 -1.37 -4.15 13.70
C ASP A 32 -1.21 -5.49 14.44
N ARG A 33 -2.25 -6.35 14.43
CA ARG A 33 -2.20 -7.70 15.03
C ARG A 33 -1.07 -8.53 14.41
N ARG A 34 -1.01 -8.57 13.07
CA ARG A 34 0.07 -9.23 12.32
C ARG A 34 1.45 -8.72 12.73
N MET A 35 1.63 -7.40 12.87
CA MET A 35 2.90 -6.80 13.31
C MET A 35 3.26 -7.16 14.77
N VAL A 36 2.27 -7.15 15.67
CA VAL A 36 2.43 -7.58 17.07
C VAL A 36 2.89 -9.03 17.14
N GLU A 37 2.18 -9.93 16.46
CA GLU A 37 2.43 -11.37 16.50
C GLU A 37 3.75 -11.77 15.82
N SER A 38 4.08 -11.14 14.68
CA SER A 38 5.25 -11.51 13.87
C SER A 38 6.57 -10.91 14.37
N PHE A 39 6.52 -9.75 15.03
CA PHE A 39 7.74 -8.98 15.37
C PHE A 39 7.86 -8.59 16.85
N VAL A 40 6.76 -8.20 17.50
CA VAL A 40 6.82 -7.70 18.89
C VAL A 40 6.83 -8.85 19.90
N LEU A 41 5.88 -9.78 19.80
CA LEU A 41 5.78 -10.90 20.74
C LEU A 41 7.01 -11.83 20.72
N PRO A 42 7.62 -12.20 19.58
CA PRO A 42 8.78 -13.10 19.58
C PRO A 42 10.00 -12.57 20.35
N VAL A 43 10.10 -11.24 20.56
CA VAL A 43 11.24 -10.60 21.22
C VAL A 43 10.89 -10.06 22.62
N LEU A 44 9.68 -9.50 22.80
CA LEU A 44 9.33 -8.74 24.01
C LEU A 44 8.23 -9.37 24.88
N ARG A 45 7.55 -10.46 24.46
CA ARG A 45 6.37 -11.05 25.14
C ARG A 45 6.45 -11.09 26.67
N ASN A 46 7.55 -11.63 27.22
CA ASN A 46 7.72 -11.86 28.66
C ASN A 46 8.40 -10.69 29.40
N ARG A 47 8.72 -9.58 28.73
CA ARG A 47 9.31 -8.39 29.39
C ARG A 47 8.20 -7.60 30.10
N LYS A 48 8.51 -7.05 31.28
CA LYS A 48 7.63 -6.07 31.94
C LYS A 48 7.62 -4.77 31.12
N VAL A 49 6.48 -4.11 31.03
CA VAL A 49 6.33 -2.84 30.27
C VAL A 49 7.24 -1.74 30.82
N ALA A 50 7.46 -1.71 32.14
CA ALA A 50 8.38 -0.77 32.79
C ALA A 50 9.87 -1.01 32.45
N ASP A 51 10.25 -2.28 32.22
CA ASP A 51 11.65 -2.69 32.00
C ASP A 51 12.08 -2.59 30.53
N VAL A 52 11.19 -2.23 29.60
CA VAL A 52 11.55 -2.12 28.18
C VAL A 52 12.43 -0.89 27.97
N THR A 53 13.68 -1.12 27.56
CA THR A 53 14.68 -0.05 27.35
C THR A 53 14.78 0.37 25.88
N ARG A 54 15.38 1.55 25.64
CA ARG A 54 15.64 2.04 24.27
C ARG A 54 16.55 1.08 23.51
N ALA A 55 17.49 0.44 24.21
CA ALA A 55 18.37 -0.56 23.62
C ALA A 55 17.61 -1.77 23.06
N ASP A 56 16.52 -2.20 23.71
CA ASP A 56 15.71 -3.33 23.23
C ASP A 56 14.91 -2.98 21.98
N ILE A 57 14.38 -1.75 21.90
CA ILE A 57 13.68 -1.25 20.71
C ILE A 57 14.66 -1.04 19.55
N VAL A 58 15.87 -0.51 19.80
CA VAL A 58 16.92 -0.38 18.78
C VAL A 58 17.36 -1.75 18.27
N LYS A 59 17.53 -2.76 19.14
CA LYS A 59 17.82 -4.14 18.72
C LYS A 59 16.72 -4.72 17.82
N LEU A 60 15.45 -4.52 18.17
CA LEU A 60 14.30 -4.98 17.38
C LEU A 60 14.14 -4.22 16.05
N HIS A 61 14.40 -2.92 16.04
CA HIS A 61 14.39 -2.13 14.79
C HIS A 61 15.54 -2.56 13.87
N HIS A 62 16.74 -2.73 14.41
CA HIS A 62 17.93 -3.16 13.66
C HIS A 62 17.85 -4.61 13.15
N SER A 63 17.15 -5.53 13.82
CA SER A 63 16.93 -6.88 13.28
C SER A 63 16.05 -6.89 12.02
N LEU A 64 15.28 -5.82 11.78
CA LEU A 64 14.41 -5.63 10.61
C LEU A 64 15.03 -4.73 9.52
N ARG A 65 16.34 -4.42 9.60
CA ARG A 65 17.04 -3.50 8.68
C ARG A 65 16.95 -3.89 7.19
N GLU A 66 16.85 -5.19 6.88
CA GLU A 66 16.69 -5.71 5.51
C GLU A 66 15.32 -5.33 4.92
N THR A 67 14.38 -4.92 5.79
CA THR A 67 13.03 -4.44 5.45
C THR A 67 12.76 -3.04 6.05
N PRO A 68 13.39 -1.96 5.56
CA PRO A 68 13.33 -0.63 6.17
C PRO A 68 11.92 -0.10 6.45
N TYR A 69 11.01 -0.29 5.49
CA TYR A 69 9.61 0.11 5.63
C TYR A 69 8.93 -0.62 6.80
N GLN A 70 9.09 -1.95 6.89
CA GLN A 70 8.50 -2.77 7.94
C GLN A 70 9.05 -2.40 9.32
N ALA A 71 10.38 -2.23 9.43
CA ALA A 71 11.04 -1.79 10.65
C ALA A 71 10.45 -0.46 11.16
N ASN A 72 10.27 0.52 10.26
CA ASN A 72 9.69 1.81 10.60
C ASN A 72 8.19 1.72 10.95
N ARG A 73 7.41 0.83 10.33
CA ARG A 73 6.01 0.57 10.72
C ARG A 73 5.93 -0.03 12.13
N VAL A 74 6.76 -1.04 12.43
CA VAL A 74 6.84 -1.67 13.76
C VAL A 74 7.28 -0.66 14.82
N LEU A 75 8.26 0.20 14.53
CA LEU A 75 8.68 1.28 15.43
C LEU A 75 7.55 2.31 15.69
N ALA A 76 6.77 2.66 14.68
CA ALA A 76 5.62 3.56 14.83
C ALA A 76 4.51 2.93 15.70
N LEU A 77 4.20 1.65 15.49
CA LEU A 77 3.28 0.88 16.33
C LEU A 77 3.75 0.85 17.79
N LEU A 78 5.01 0.44 18.02
CA LEU A 78 5.60 0.39 19.37
C LEU A 78 5.58 1.76 20.05
N SER A 79 5.92 2.84 19.34
CA SER A 79 5.82 4.19 19.89
C SER A 79 4.39 4.55 20.29
N LYS A 80 3.36 4.07 19.57
CA LYS A 80 1.98 4.31 19.95
C LYS A 80 1.56 3.48 21.16
N MET A 81 2.02 2.24 21.25
CA MET A 81 1.77 1.35 22.38
C MET A 81 2.42 1.87 23.68
N MET A 82 3.64 2.40 23.61
CA MET A 82 4.31 3.01 24.78
C MET A 82 3.64 4.30 25.26
N GLN A 83 3.13 5.14 24.35
CA GLN A 83 2.33 6.31 24.71
C GLN A 83 0.98 5.92 25.37
N LEU A 84 0.40 4.79 24.95
CA LEU A 84 -0.82 4.27 25.56
C LEU A 84 -0.54 3.60 26.92
N SER A 85 0.62 2.98 27.11
CA SER A 85 1.00 2.40 28.40
C SER A 85 1.27 3.47 29.47
N GLU A 86 1.88 4.60 29.10
CA GLU A 86 1.94 5.83 29.91
C GLU A 86 0.52 6.30 30.27
N LYS A 87 -0.34 6.57 29.27
CA LYS A 87 -1.74 7.00 29.49
C LYS A 87 -2.59 6.03 30.35
N TRP A 88 -2.24 4.75 30.38
CA TRP A 88 -2.91 3.72 31.18
C TRP A 88 -2.29 3.52 32.58
N GLY A 89 -1.29 4.31 32.97
CA GLY A 89 -0.60 4.20 34.27
C GLY A 89 0.20 2.92 34.43
N LEU A 90 0.57 2.25 33.33
CA LEU A 90 1.35 1.00 33.33
C LEU A 90 2.86 1.27 33.42
N ARG A 91 3.26 2.54 33.31
CA ARG A 91 4.65 3.01 33.28
C ARG A 91 4.68 4.51 33.63
N PRO A 92 5.76 5.04 34.25
CA PRO A 92 5.87 6.48 34.51
C PRO A 92 5.82 7.35 33.25
N ASP A 93 5.16 8.49 33.36
CA ASP A 93 4.95 9.43 32.25
C ASP A 93 6.27 10.08 31.75
N GLY A 94 6.27 10.52 30.49
CA GLY A 94 7.35 11.31 29.88
C GLY A 94 8.56 10.50 29.38
N LEU A 95 8.62 9.20 29.68
CA LEU A 95 9.76 8.33 29.40
C LEU A 95 9.61 7.51 28.09
N ASN A 96 8.94 8.02 27.04
CA ASN A 96 8.68 7.25 25.80
C ASN A 96 9.95 6.61 25.23
N THR A 97 10.06 5.29 25.37
CA THR A 97 11.26 4.53 25.08
C THR A 97 11.63 4.49 23.59
N CYS A 98 10.65 4.76 22.71
CA CYS A 98 10.85 4.86 21.26
C CYS A 98 11.36 6.25 20.82
N ARG A 99 11.41 7.24 21.72
CA ARG A 99 11.91 8.60 21.42
C ARG A 99 13.40 8.52 21.03
N HIS A 100 13.80 9.32 20.04
CA HIS A 100 15.16 9.35 19.49
C HIS A 100 15.66 8.03 18.85
N VAL A 101 14.78 7.07 18.50
CA VAL A 101 15.15 5.98 17.58
C VAL A 101 15.05 6.51 16.16
N GLU A 102 16.17 6.54 15.44
CA GLU A 102 16.21 6.98 14.05
C GLU A 102 15.51 5.98 13.13
N ARG A 103 14.73 6.50 12.18
CA ARG A 103 14.05 5.67 11.18
C ARG A 103 15.02 5.37 10.04
N PHE A 104 14.94 4.15 9.50
CA PHE A 104 15.68 3.84 8.27
C PHE A 104 15.15 4.68 7.10
N LYS A 105 16.03 5.02 6.16
CA LYS A 105 15.66 5.74 4.94
C LYS A 105 14.73 4.85 4.08
N GLU A 106 13.50 5.29 3.90
CA GLU A 106 12.54 4.62 3.01
C GLU A 106 12.75 5.09 1.58
N THR A 107 13.19 4.18 0.70
CA THR A 107 13.23 4.43 -0.75
C THR A 107 11.82 4.25 -1.31
N LYS A 108 11.22 5.32 -1.82
CA LYS A 108 9.95 5.26 -2.55
C LYS A 108 10.13 4.48 -3.85
N ARG A 109 9.10 3.74 -4.25
CA ARG A 109 9.08 2.93 -5.49
C ARG A 109 8.35 3.69 -6.59
N ASP A 110 9.02 4.72 -7.11
CA ASP A 110 8.44 5.65 -8.09
C ASP A 110 8.89 5.27 -9.52
N ARG A 111 8.67 4.00 -9.92
CA ARG A 111 8.85 3.51 -11.30
C ARG A 111 7.49 3.36 -11.98
N TYR A 112 7.37 3.98 -13.14
CA TYR A 112 6.26 3.82 -14.07
C TYR A 112 6.66 2.88 -15.22
N LEU A 113 5.67 2.31 -15.91
CA LEU A 113 5.91 1.57 -17.15
C LEU A 113 6.17 2.57 -18.30
N SER A 114 7.13 2.26 -19.18
CA SER A 114 7.24 2.96 -20.46
C SER A 114 6.06 2.61 -21.39
N ALA A 115 5.87 3.38 -22.47
CA ALA A 115 4.89 3.06 -23.49
C ALA A 115 5.12 1.65 -24.09
N ASP A 116 6.37 1.30 -24.38
CA ASP A 116 6.73 -0.02 -24.92
C ASP A 116 6.54 -1.16 -23.90
N GLU A 117 6.78 -0.88 -22.61
CA GLU A 117 6.48 -1.84 -21.53
C GLU A 117 4.98 -2.07 -21.39
N LEU A 118 4.17 -1.02 -21.54
CA LEU A 118 2.72 -1.10 -21.49
C LEU A 118 2.14 -1.82 -22.72
N ALA A 119 2.69 -1.58 -23.91
CA ALA A 119 2.34 -2.30 -25.14
C ALA A 119 2.62 -3.80 -25.00
N ARG A 120 3.86 -4.18 -24.63
CA ARG A 120 4.22 -5.59 -24.40
C ARG A 120 3.36 -6.26 -23.31
N LEU A 121 2.96 -5.53 -22.28
CA LEU A 121 2.04 -6.05 -21.27
C LEU A 121 0.65 -6.30 -21.87
N GLY A 122 0.16 -5.43 -22.75
CA GLY A 122 -1.06 -5.63 -23.53
C GLY A 122 -1.01 -6.90 -24.40
N ASP A 123 0.08 -7.08 -25.16
CA ASP A 123 0.29 -8.24 -26.03
C ASP A 123 0.28 -9.55 -25.23
N VAL A 124 1.03 -9.60 -24.11
CA VAL A 124 1.05 -10.77 -23.22
C VAL A 124 -0.34 -11.04 -22.63
N LEU A 125 -1.09 -10.01 -22.22
CA LEU A 125 -2.45 -10.22 -21.70
C LEU A 125 -3.40 -10.78 -22.76
N ALA A 126 -3.27 -10.38 -24.03
CA ALA A 126 -4.04 -10.93 -25.14
C ALA A 126 -3.65 -12.38 -25.47
N GLU A 127 -2.36 -12.69 -25.49
CA GLU A 127 -1.84 -14.07 -25.67
C GLU A 127 -2.36 -15.00 -24.56
N ARG A 128 -2.33 -14.56 -23.30
CA ARG A 128 -2.78 -15.36 -22.14
C ARG A 128 -4.29 -15.59 -22.12
N GLU A 129 -5.06 -14.64 -22.63
CA GLU A 129 -6.50 -14.76 -22.82
C GLU A 129 -6.83 -15.77 -23.94
N LEU A 130 -6.19 -15.64 -25.10
CA LEU A 130 -6.38 -16.53 -26.25
C LEU A 130 -5.95 -18.00 -25.95
N THR A 131 -4.87 -18.17 -25.20
CA THR A 131 -4.36 -19.50 -24.79
C THR A 131 -5.07 -20.09 -23.56
N ALA A 132 -5.98 -19.32 -22.93
CA ALA A 132 -6.64 -19.68 -21.67
C ALA A 132 -5.67 -20.10 -20.53
N THR A 133 -4.42 -19.61 -20.56
CA THR A 133 -3.37 -20.02 -19.59
C THR A 133 -3.43 -19.28 -18.26
N GLU A 134 -4.15 -18.15 -18.19
CA GLU A 134 -4.42 -17.41 -16.95
C GLU A 134 -5.92 -17.19 -16.75
N ALA A 135 -6.34 -16.93 -15.51
CA ALA A 135 -7.75 -16.73 -15.20
C ALA A 135 -8.29 -15.45 -15.87
N PRO A 136 -9.42 -15.49 -16.62
CA PRO A 136 -9.98 -14.31 -17.31
C PRO A 136 -10.20 -13.11 -16.37
N ASN A 137 -10.61 -13.36 -15.13
CA ASN A 137 -10.82 -12.32 -14.11
C ASN A 137 -9.51 -11.62 -13.71
N ALA A 138 -8.37 -12.32 -13.73
CA ALA A 138 -7.07 -11.70 -13.45
C ALA A 138 -6.64 -10.79 -14.62
N ILE A 139 -6.87 -11.22 -15.86
CA ILE A 139 -6.63 -10.42 -17.07
C ILE A 139 -7.52 -9.17 -17.08
N ALA A 140 -8.81 -9.33 -16.81
CA ALA A 140 -9.76 -8.23 -16.68
C ALA A 140 -9.36 -7.25 -15.57
N ALA A 141 -8.96 -7.74 -14.40
CA ALA A 141 -8.50 -6.88 -13.30
C ALA A 141 -7.26 -6.04 -13.69
N VAL A 142 -6.26 -6.63 -14.34
CA VAL A 142 -5.07 -5.88 -14.80
C VAL A 142 -5.44 -4.83 -15.85
N ARG A 143 -6.29 -5.18 -16.83
CA ARG A 143 -6.79 -4.21 -17.82
C ARG A 143 -7.54 -3.05 -17.16
N LEU A 144 -8.45 -3.32 -16.22
CA LEU A 144 -9.19 -2.27 -15.51
C LEU A 144 -8.27 -1.37 -14.70
N LEU A 145 -7.23 -1.89 -14.06
CA LEU A 145 -6.25 -1.08 -13.31
C LEU A 145 -5.50 -0.11 -14.22
N ILE A 146 -5.07 -0.57 -15.40
CA ILE A 146 -4.40 0.25 -16.41
C ILE A 146 -5.34 1.35 -16.95
N LEU A 147 -6.58 0.98 -17.28
CA LEU A 147 -7.53 1.86 -17.97
C LEU A 147 -8.21 2.87 -17.06
N THR A 148 -8.35 2.58 -15.75
CA THR A 148 -9.06 3.44 -14.80
C THR A 148 -8.16 4.16 -13.79
N GLY A 149 -6.92 3.70 -13.58
CA GLY A 149 -6.02 4.22 -12.55
C GLY A 149 -6.52 4.03 -11.10
N CYS A 150 -7.55 3.20 -10.89
CA CYS A 150 -8.06 2.87 -9.57
C CYS A 150 -7.05 2.06 -8.74
N ARG A 151 -7.21 2.06 -7.41
CA ARG A 151 -6.37 1.24 -6.54
C ARG A 151 -6.67 -0.25 -6.75
N LEU A 152 -5.67 -1.11 -6.54
CA LEU A 152 -5.82 -2.57 -6.61
C LEU A 152 -7.03 -3.05 -5.79
N SER A 153 -7.17 -2.58 -4.55
CA SER A 153 -8.32 -2.92 -3.70
C SER A 153 -9.66 -2.42 -4.26
N GLU A 154 -9.70 -1.24 -4.89
CA GLU A 154 -10.93 -0.66 -5.46
C GLU A 154 -11.47 -1.52 -6.63
N ILE A 155 -10.58 -2.05 -7.48
CA ILE A 155 -10.97 -2.94 -8.59
C ILE A 155 -11.26 -4.36 -8.10
N LEU A 156 -10.44 -4.90 -7.18
CA LEU A 156 -10.65 -6.25 -6.66
C LEU A 156 -11.93 -6.37 -5.83
N THR A 157 -12.30 -5.34 -5.05
CA THR A 157 -13.59 -5.29 -4.34
C THR A 157 -14.67 -4.53 -5.11
N LEU A 158 -14.56 -4.42 -6.44
CA LEU A 158 -15.60 -3.80 -7.25
C LEU A 158 -16.84 -4.71 -7.31
N ARG A 159 -18.02 -4.11 -7.13
CA ARG A 159 -19.32 -4.78 -7.20
C ARG A 159 -20.13 -4.25 -8.37
N TRP A 160 -21.01 -5.07 -8.92
CA TRP A 160 -21.88 -4.68 -10.03
C TRP A 160 -22.81 -3.50 -9.69
N GLU A 161 -23.24 -3.37 -8.43
CA GLU A 161 -24.05 -2.24 -7.94
C GLU A 161 -23.32 -0.88 -8.03
N HIS A 162 -21.98 -0.89 -8.12
CA HIS A 162 -21.15 0.31 -8.27
C HIS A 162 -20.85 0.66 -9.74
N VAL A 163 -21.27 -0.17 -10.70
CA VAL A 163 -20.99 0.04 -12.14
C VAL A 163 -22.20 0.69 -12.81
N ASP A 164 -22.09 1.97 -13.16
CA ASP A 164 -23.10 2.67 -13.95
C ASP A 164 -22.70 2.68 -15.43
N PHE A 165 -23.34 1.82 -16.21
CA PHE A 165 -23.17 1.75 -17.65
C PHE A 165 -23.81 2.95 -18.38
N ALA A 166 -24.89 3.52 -17.85
CA ALA A 166 -25.58 4.66 -18.48
C ALA A 166 -24.84 5.98 -18.21
N GLY A 167 -24.38 6.17 -16.97
CA GLY A 167 -23.51 7.29 -16.57
C GLY A 167 -22.03 7.11 -16.92
N THR A 168 -21.64 5.97 -17.52
CA THR A 168 -20.26 5.61 -17.87
C THR A 168 -19.27 5.78 -16.71
N CYS A 169 -19.63 5.36 -15.49
CA CYS A 169 -18.80 5.58 -14.31
C CYS A 169 -18.85 4.46 -13.27
N LEU A 170 -17.81 4.40 -12.43
CA LEU A 170 -17.80 3.63 -11.18
C LEU A 170 -18.13 4.57 -10.02
N ARG A 171 -19.18 4.23 -9.25
CA ARG A 171 -19.52 4.89 -7.98
C ARG A 171 -18.96 4.09 -6.82
N LEU A 172 -17.72 4.40 -6.43
CA LEU A 172 -17.01 3.67 -5.37
C LEU A 172 -17.33 4.26 -3.98
N PRO A 173 -18.00 3.51 -3.08
CA PRO A 173 -18.10 3.90 -1.68
C PRO A 173 -16.75 3.64 -0.99
N ASP A 174 -15.86 4.62 -1.03
CA ASP A 174 -14.65 4.57 -0.21
C ASP A 174 -15.06 4.63 1.27
N SER A 175 -14.53 3.72 2.07
CA SER A 175 -14.78 3.70 3.51
C SER A 175 -13.95 4.73 4.27
N LYS A 176 -13.01 5.45 3.62
CA LYS A 176 -12.02 6.35 4.26
C LYS A 176 -12.13 7.81 3.83
N THR A 177 -12.60 8.05 2.62
CA THR A 177 -12.66 9.35 1.97
C THR A 177 -14.06 9.48 1.37
N GLU A 178 -14.46 10.70 1.02
CA GLU A 178 -15.73 10.98 0.34
C GLU A 178 -15.93 10.09 -0.91
N ALA A 179 -17.19 9.79 -1.24
CA ALA A 179 -17.53 8.84 -2.29
C ALA A 179 -16.89 9.23 -3.64
N LYS A 180 -16.20 8.27 -4.27
CA LYS A 180 -15.37 8.53 -5.45
C LYS A 180 -16.07 8.06 -6.72
N THR A 181 -16.41 9.01 -7.59
CA THR A 181 -16.85 8.73 -8.96
C THR A 181 -15.64 8.65 -9.89
N VAL A 182 -15.55 7.59 -10.70
CA VAL A 182 -14.50 7.42 -11.71
C VAL A 182 -15.17 7.23 -13.07
N HIS A 183 -14.96 8.16 -14.00
CA HIS A 183 -15.46 8.04 -15.36
C HIS A 183 -14.65 7.00 -16.16
N LEU A 184 -15.35 6.22 -16.96
CA LEU A 184 -14.82 5.09 -17.71
C LEU A 184 -14.63 5.46 -19.19
N ASN A 185 -13.48 5.09 -19.75
CA ASN A 185 -13.28 5.15 -21.19
C ASN A 185 -13.94 3.94 -21.89
N ALA A 186 -14.17 4.05 -23.20
CA ALA A 186 -14.78 2.97 -23.98
C ALA A 186 -14.07 1.60 -23.84
N PRO A 187 -12.71 1.52 -23.79
CA PRO A 187 -12.03 0.25 -23.49
C PRO A 187 -12.36 -0.33 -22.12
N ALA A 188 -12.48 0.46 -21.05
CA ALA A 188 -12.85 -0.06 -19.73
C ALA A 188 -14.30 -0.57 -19.70
N LEU A 189 -15.22 0.11 -20.41
CA LEU A 189 -16.59 -0.37 -20.60
C LEU A 189 -16.62 -1.69 -21.37
N ALA A 190 -15.83 -1.83 -22.44
CA ALA A 190 -15.71 -3.09 -23.18
C ALA A 190 -15.21 -4.24 -22.29
N VAL A 191 -14.20 -4.00 -21.44
CA VAL A 191 -13.73 -4.99 -20.46
C VAL A 191 -14.84 -5.35 -19.46
N LEU A 192 -15.56 -4.36 -18.90
CA LEU A 192 -16.65 -4.61 -17.95
C LEU A 192 -17.82 -5.39 -18.57
N SER A 193 -18.14 -5.15 -19.84
CA SER A 193 -19.18 -5.89 -20.56
C SER A 193 -18.77 -7.32 -20.94
N ALA A 194 -17.47 -7.59 -21.06
CA ALA A 194 -16.93 -8.91 -21.38
C ALA A 194 -16.75 -9.83 -20.15
N VAL A 195 -16.78 -9.28 -18.93
CA VAL A 195 -16.69 -10.09 -17.70
C VAL A 195 -17.99 -10.85 -17.46
N GLU A 196 -17.89 -12.17 -17.41
CA GLU A 196 -18.99 -13.08 -17.08
C GLU A 196 -19.59 -12.75 -15.70
N ARG A 197 -20.89 -12.44 -15.67
CA ARG A 197 -21.65 -12.30 -14.41
C ARG A 197 -22.02 -13.67 -13.88
N LYS A 198 -21.53 -14.00 -12.69
CA LYS A 198 -21.96 -15.21 -11.96
C LYS A 198 -23.09 -14.85 -11.02
N ASP A 199 -24.28 -15.42 -11.24
CA ASP A 199 -25.54 -15.01 -10.59
C ASP A 199 -25.49 -14.97 -9.07
N ALA A 200 -24.66 -15.82 -8.45
CA ALA A 200 -24.48 -15.88 -6.99
C ALA A 200 -23.42 -14.92 -6.42
N SER A 201 -22.84 -14.01 -7.21
CA SER A 201 -21.72 -13.14 -6.79
C SER A 201 -21.97 -11.65 -7.06
N PRO A 202 -21.91 -10.77 -6.04
CA PRO A 202 -22.02 -9.33 -6.25
C PRO A 202 -20.77 -8.70 -6.89
N TRP A 203 -19.64 -9.42 -6.91
CA TRP A 203 -18.34 -8.92 -7.36
C TRP A 203 -18.17 -8.97 -8.88
N VAL A 204 -17.51 -7.96 -9.44
CA VAL A 204 -17.06 -7.95 -10.84
C VAL A 204 -15.90 -8.92 -11.02
N ILE A 205 -14.85 -8.80 -10.20
CA ILE A 205 -13.66 -9.67 -10.28
C ILE A 205 -13.80 -10.82 -9.27
N VAL A 206 -14.44 -11.91 -9.69
CA VAL A 206 -14.64 -13.10 -8.84
C VAL A 206 -13.36 -13.92 -8.69
N GLY A 207 -13.11 -14.41 -7.48
CA GLY A 207 -12.02 -15.32 -7.18
C GLY A 207 -12.37 -16.78 -7.51
N GLU A 208 -11.43 -17.70 -7.24
CA GLU A 208 -11.65 -19.14 -7.44
C GLU A 208 -12.59 -19.75 -6.39
N LYS A 209 -12.74 -19.11 -5.22
CA LYS A 209 -13.68 -19.52 -4.17
C LYS A 209 -15.07 -18.94 -4.47
N PRO A 210 -16.15 -19.75 -4.42
CA PRO A 210 -17.52 -19.25 -4.59
C PRO A 210 -17.84 -18.06 -3.66
N GLY A 211 -18.48 -17.03 -4.21
CA GLY A 211 -18.88 -15.82 -3.48
C GLY A 211 -17.74 -14.87 -3.06
N ALA A 212 -16.47 -15.24 -3.26
CA ALA A 212 -15.32 -14.41 -2.93
C ALA A 212 -14.83 -13.59 -4.14
N HIS A 213 -14.28 -12.42 -3.87
CA HIS A 213 -13.52 -11.66 -4.86
C HIS A 213 -12.07 -12.18 -4.96
N LEU A 214 -11.38 -11.83 -6.05
CA LEU A 214 -9.96 -12.13 -6.20
C LEU A 214 -9.14 -11.30 -5.21
N VAL A 215 -8.38 -11.94 -4.32
CA VAL A 215 -7.63 -11.23 -3.25
C VAL A 215 -6.26 -10.72 -3.71
N ASN A 216 -5.64 -11.35 -4.71
CA ASN A 216 -4.39 -10.92 -5.33
C ASN A 216 -4.29 -11.38 -6.79
N CYS A 217 -3.74 -10.55 -7.67
CA CYS A 217 -3.36 -10.93 -9.03
C CYS A 217 -1.97 -11.60 -9.04
N ARG A 218 -1.87 -12.83 -8.49
CA ARG A 218 -0.67 -13.67 -8.65
C ARG A 218 -0.93 -14.69 -9.75
N SER A 219 0.08 -14.93 -10.60
CA SER A 219 0.03 -16.00 -11.60
C SER A 219 -0.17 -17.36 -10.91
N ARG A 220 -0.91 -18.26 -11.58
CA ARG A 220 -1.17 -19.62 -11.09
C ARG A 220 0.08 -20.50 -10.95
N GLY A 221 1.23 -20.08 -11.50
CA GLY A 221 2.49 -20.85 -11.49
C GLY A 221 3.11 -21.13 -10.12
N ASP A 222 2.77 -20.37 -9.07
CA ASP A 222 3.40 -20.44 -7.73
C ASP A 222 2.47 -20.96 -6.62
N VAL A 223 1.51 -21.85 -6.94
CA VAL A 223 0.61 -22.46 -5.95
C VAL A 223 0.99 -23.92 -5.65
N SER A 224 2.24 -24.13 -5.24
CA SER A 224 2.58 -25.27 -4.38
C SER A 224 2.47 -24.85 -2.92
N GLY A 225 1.71 -25.60 -2.12
CA GLY A 225 1.30 -25.16 -0.79
C GLY A 225 2.46 -25.05 0.20
N SER A 226 2.65 -23.87 0.79
CA SER A 226 3.40 -23.73 2.03
C SER A 226 2.81 -22.66 2.94
N SER A 227 2.00 -23.10 3.90
CA SER A 227 1.70 -22.29 5.07
C SER A 227 2.96 -22.12 5.90
N ASN A 228 3.35 -20.87 6.19
CA ASN A 228 4.37 -20.45 7.17
C ASN A 228 5.48 -21.47 7.50
N ARG A 229 6.50 -21.58 6.63
CA ARG A 229 7.81 -22.11 7.05
C ARG A 229 8.85 -21.00 7.05
N VAL A 230 9.35 -20.69 8.25
CA VAL A 230 10.36 -19.67 8.54
C VAL A 230 11.53 -19.76 7.57
N SER A 231 11.78 -18.68 6.82
CA SER A 231 12.86 -18.58 5.84
C SER A 231 14.24 -18.44 6.51
N ARG A 232 14.74 -19.51 7.14
CA ARG A 232 16.16 -19.64 7.47
C ARG A 232 16.92 -20.02 6.19
N GLY A 233 17.89 -19.17 5.85
CA GLY A 233 18.99 -19.36 4.89
C GLY A 233 18.89 -20.47 3.85
N CYS A 234 18.71 -20.08 2.59
CA CYS A 234 19.31 -20.82 1.48
C CYS A 234 19.91 -19.83 0.46
N ARG A 235 21.23 -19.80 0.37
CA ARG A 235 21.94 -19.12 -0.73
C ARG A 235 22.00 -20.10 -1.90
N ARG A 236 21.64 -19.67 -3.11
CA ARG A 236 22.34 -20.11 -4.32
C ARG A 236 22.61 -18.93 -5.25
N PRO A 237 23.72 -18.97 -6.03
CA PRO A 237 24.23 -17.79 -6.73
C PRO A 237 23.88 -17.79 -8.23
N GLY A 238 24.05 -16.63 -8.85
CA GLY A 238 24.36 -16.55 -10.28
C GLY A 238 23.19 -16.21 -11.20
N LEU A 239 22.98 -14.92 -11.43
CA LEU A 239 22.92 -14.36 -12.78
C LEU A 239 23.65 -13.01 -12.75
N GLN A 240 24.64 -12.85 -13.62
CA GLN A 240 25.54 -11.70 -13.64
C GLN A 240 24.97 -10.58 -14.52
N GLY A 241 25.15 -9.33 -14.09
CA GLY A 241 24.77 -8.13 -14.84
C GLY A 241 25.70 -6.97 -14.47
N SER A 242 26.77 -6.83 -15.25
CA SER A 242 27.68 -5.67 -15.36
C SER A 242 27.77 -4.68 -14.18
N ARG A 243 28.88 -4.79 -13.44
CA ARG A 243 29.48 -3.61 -12.79
C ARG A 243 30.15 -2.76 -13.86
N SER A 244 29.92 -1.45 -13.85
CA SER A 244 30.90 -0.47 -14.34
C SER A 244 31.23 0.49 -13.20
N ALA A 245 32.53 0.58 -12.89
CA ALA A 245 33.09 1.68 -12.13
C ALA A 245 33.40 2.85 -13.08
N GLY A 246 33.48 4.07 -12.55
CA GLY A 246 33.59 5.30 -13.34
C GLY A 246 32.98 6.46 -12.54
N GLU A 247 33.57 6.88 -11.43
CA GLU A 247 34.77 7.75 -11.35
C GLU A 247 34.36 9.21 -11.14
N ARG A 248 35.12 9.94 -10.33
CA ARG A 248 34.75 11.29 -9.86
C ARG A 248 35.17 12.32 -10.89
N ALA A 249 34.24 13.17 -11.32
CA ALA A 249 34.58 14.45 -11.92
C ALA A 249 33.66 15.55 -11.39
N HIS A 250 34.23 16.47 -10.61
CA HIS A 250 33.64 17.81 -10.49
C HIS A 250 33.65 18.47 -11.87
N ARG A 251 32.53 19.11 -12.25
CA ARG A 251 32.56 20.41 -12.96
C ARG A 251 31.19 21.08 -12.90
N ASN A 252 31.19 22.36 -12.55
CA ASN A 252 30.05 23.27 -12.75
C ASN A 252 29.80 23.44 -14.26
N THR A 253 28.53 23.58 -14.67
CA THR A 253 28.12 24.61 -15.64
C THR A 253 26.59 24.76 -15.70
N SER A 254 26.13 25.97 -15.37
CA SER A 254 25.02 26.74 -16.00
C SER A 254 23.82 26.01 -16.64
N ALA A 255 22.62 26.31 -16.12
CA ALA A 255 21.35 26.10 -16.80
C ALA A 255 21.09 27.13 -17.92
N PRO A 256 20.31 26.79 -18.97
CA PRO A 256 19.64 27.76 -19.82
C PRO A 256 18.18 28.01 -19.37
N ARG A 257 17.74 29.26 -19.53
CA ARG A 257 16.41 29.77 -19.17
C ARG A 257 15.49 29.87 -20.40
N MET A 258 14.19 29.71 -20.16
CA MET A 258 13.06 30.33 -20.90
C MET A 258 12.81 29.95 -22.36
N ALA A 259 11.59 29.44 -22.60
CA ALA A 259 10.74 29.89 -23.70
C ALA A 259 9.27 29.88 -23.24
N ARG A 260 8.57 31.02 -23.33
CA ARG A 260 7.10 31.12 -23.17
C ARG A 260 6.52 31.59 -24.51
N PRO A 261 5.42 31.00 -25.01
CA PRO A 261 4.80 31.43 -26.26
C PRO A 261 3.95 32.71 -26.10
N CYS A 262 3.87 33.47 -27.18
CA CYS A 262 3.23 34.79 -27.26
C CYS A 262 1.68 34.72 -27.23
N ARG A 263 1.04 35.85 -26.89
CA ARG A 263 -0.38 36.12 -27.19
C ARG A 263 -0.52 37.47 -27.90
N ALA A 264 -1.50 37.54 -28.82
CA ALA A 264 -1.68 38.60 -29.81
C ALA A 264 -2.28 39.91 -29.23
N PRO A 265 -2.21 41.04 -29.97
CA PRO A 265 -2.58 42.36 -29.45
C PRO A 265 -4.08 42.67 -29.57
N SER A 266 -4.64 43.37 -28.59
CA SER A 266 -5.97 44.02 -28.67
C SER A 266 -5.83 45.49 -29.06
N ARG A 267 -6.75 45.98 -29.90
CA ARG A 267 -6.74 47.35 -30.45
C ARG A 267 -7.33 48.39 -29.48
N ALA A 268 -6.75 49.59 -29.55
CA ALA A 268 -7.35 50.93 -29.44
C ALA A 268 -8.57 51.15 -28.52
N GLY A 269 -8.40 52.05 -27.54
CA GLY A 269 -9.50 52.65 -26.79
C GLY A 269 -10.01 53.96 -27.42
N VAL A 270 -11.17 54.41 -26.94
CA VAL A 270 -11.73 55.76 -27.12
C VAL A 270 -12.22 56.22 -25.74
N PRO A 271 -11.85 57.42 -25.26
CA PRO A 271 -12.32 57.93 -23.97
C PRO A 271 -13.62 58.74 -24.13
N VAL A 272 -14.50 58.68 -23.12
CA VAL A 272 -15.59 59.65 -22.93
C VAL A 272 -15.57 60.08 -21.45
N ALA A 273 -15.91 61.35 -21.22
CA ALA A 273 -15.59 62.09 -20.00
C ALA A 273 -16.52 61.82 -18.81
N GLN A 274 -16.08 62.32 -17.65
CA GLN A 274 -16.88 62.51 -16.44
C GLN A 274 -17.85 63.69 -16.65
N ASP A 275 -19.02 63.67 -15.98
CA ASP A 275 -19.36 64.67 -14.94
C ASP A 275 -20.77 64.45 -14.36
N VAL A 276 -20.99 65.06 -13.18
CA VAL A 276 -22.17 65.04 -12.28
C VAL A 276 -22.29 63.81 -11.36
#